data_AF-E2BGM8-F1
#
_entry.id   AF-E2BGM8-F1
#
_cell.length_a   1.000
_cell.length_b   1.000
_cell.length_c   1.000
_cell.angle_alpha   90.00
_cell.angle_beta   90.00
_cell.angle_gamma   90.00
#
_symmetry.space_group_name_H-M   'P 1'
#
loop_
_entity.id
_entity.type
_entity.pdbx_description
1 polymer ?
#
loop_
_entity_poly.entity_id
_entity_poly.type
_entity_poly.pdbx_seq_one_letter_code
_entity_poly.pdbx_strand_id
1 'polypeptide(L)' 'FVDLGMVTSIEYNHKPVESARKGQEVCIKIEPIPGEAPKMFGRHFEAKDFLISK' A
#
# COMPACT_ATOMS: atom_id res chain seq x y z
N PHE A 1 -13.71 1.08 -7.39
CA PHE A 1 -12.62 1.03 -6.40
C PHE A 1 -12.13 -0.40 -6.31
N VAL A 2 -10.82 -0.61 -6.20
CA VAL A 2 -10.20 -1.94 -6.07
C VAL A 2 -9.68 -2.07 -4.64
N ASP A 3 -10.05 -3.16 -3.96
CA ASP A 3 -9.51 -3.48 -2.63
C ASP A 3 -8.16 -4.18 -2.80
N LEU A 4 -7.08 -3.53 -2.38
CA LEU A 4 -5.71 -4.01 -2.58
C LEU A 4 -5.23 -4.92 -1.45
N GLY A 5 -5.75 -4.71 -0.22
CA GLY A 5 -5.33 -5.45 0.95
C GLY A 5 -4.99 -4.57 2.15
N MET A 6 -4.12 -5.09 3.02
CA MET A 6 -3.77 -4.47 4.30
C MET A 6 -2.33 -3.99 4.33
N VAL A 7 -2.12 -2.76 4.81
CA VAL A 7 -0.77 -2.23 5.07
C VAL A 7 -0.16 -2.98 6.25
N THR A 8 0.99 -3.62 6.02
CA THR A 8 1.68 -4.42 7.04
C THR A 8 3.03 -3.84 7.46
N SER A 9 3.62 -2.97 6.64
CA SER A 9 4.81 -2.21 7.03
C SER A 9 4.85 -0.85 6.34
N ILE A 10 5.57 0.07 6.99
CA ILE A 10 5.88 1.40 6.46
C ILE A 10 7.38 1.63 6.67
N GLU A 11 8.06 2.13 5.63
CA GLU A 11 9.47 2.48 5.67
C GLU A 11 9.72 3.90 5.17
N TYR A 12 10.60 4.61 5.86
CA TYR A 12 11.13 5.91 5.45
C TYR A 12 12.65 5.84 5.33
N ASN A 13 13.18 6.04 4.12
CA ASN A 13 14.63 5.94 3.84
C ASN A 13 15.24 4.62 4.35
N HIS A 14 14.61 3.48 4.05
CA HIS A 14 15.02 2.13 4.46
C HIS A 14 15.01 1.87 5.97
N LYS A 15 14.31 2.71 6.75
CA LYS A 15 14.10 2.50 8.17
C LYS A 15 12.61 2.24 8.45
N PRO A 16 12.27 1.20 9.22
CA PRO A 16 10.88 0.96 9.61
C PRO A 16 10.35 2.10 10.48
N VAL A 17 9.12 2.51 10.22
CA VAL A 17 8.41 3.55 10.99
C VAL A 17 6.99 3.09 11.32
N GLU A 18 6.45 3.55 12.45
CA GLU A 18 5.09 3.19 12.87
C GLU A 18 4.00 3.98 12.14
N SER A 19 4.32 5.20 11.68
CA SER A 19 3.36 6.07 11.00
C SER A 19 4.06 7.04 10.04
N ALA A 20 3.29 7.49 9.04
CA ALA A 20 3.68 8.54 8.09
C ALA A 20 2.70 9.71 8.19
N ARG A 21 3.20 10.93 7.99
CA ARG A 21 2.44 12.19 8.06
C ARG A 21 2.44 12.91 6.73
N LYS A 22 1.55 13.90 6.59
CA LYS A 22 1.44 14.73 5.39
C LYS A 22 2.83 15.29 4.99
N GLY A 23 3.18 15.13 3.72
CA GLY A 23 4.44 15.59 3.15
C GLY A 23 5.60 14.58 3.25
N GLN A 24 5.41 13.45 3.93
CA GLN A 24 6.39 12.37 3.91
C GLN A 24 6.11 11.43 2.73
N GLU A 25 7.15 11.14 1.96
CA GLU A 25 7.16 10.06 0.97
C GLU A 25 7.70 8.80 1.64
N VAL A 26 6.88 7.76 1.72
CA VAL A 26 7.21 6.49 2.39
C VAL A 26 6.95 5.32 1.45
N CYS A 27 7.67 4.22 1.68
CA CYS A 27 7.32 2.93 1.10
C CYS A 27 6.33 2.22 2.02
N ILE A 28 5.30 1.60 1.45
CA ILE A 28 4.36 0.75 2.19
C ILE A 28 4.34 -0.64 1.60
N LYS A 29 4.24 -1.66 2.46
CA LYS A 29 3.97 -3.03 2.05
C LYS A 29 2.48 -3.33 2.23
N ILE A 30 1.84 -3.75 1.15
CA ILE A 30 0.43 -4.19 1.15
C ILE A 30 0.41 -5.70 0.96
N GLU A 31 -0.16 -6.42 1.93
CA GLU A 31 -0.42 -7.85 1.82
C GLU A 31 -1.86 -8.08 1.31
N PRO A 32 -2.09 -9.10 0.46
CA PRO A 32 -3.41 -9.36 -0.10
C PRO A 32 -4.41 -9.81 0.98
N ILE A 33 -5.69 -9.62 0.70
CA ILE A 33 -6.77 -10.09 1.58
C ILE A 33 -6.78 -11.62 1.58
N PRO A 34 -6.73 -12.28 2.76
CA PRO A 34 -6.82 -13.73 2.83
C PRO A 34 -8.12 -14.25 2.19
N GLY A 35 -8.01 -15.25 1.33
CA GLY A 35 -9.15 -15.84 0.62
C GLY A 35 -9.54 -15.12 -0.68
N GLU A 36 -8.90 -14.00 -1.01
CA GLU A 36 -9.06 -13.34 -2.30
C GLU A 36 -7.86 -13.55 -3.22
N ALA A 37 -8.12 -13.50 -4.53
CA ALA A 37 -7.06 -13.46 -5.52
C ALA A 37 -6.27 -12.13 -5.41
N PRO A 38 -4.92 -12.16 -5.39
CA PRO A 38 -4.09 -10.97 -5.34
C PRO A 38 -4.36 -10.01 -6.50
N LYS A 39 -4.31 -8.70 -6.22
CA LYS A 39 -4.42 -7.66 -7.25
C LYS A 39 -3.04 -7.34 -7.82
N MET A 40 -2.93 -7.40 -9.14
CA MET A 40 -1.67 -7.19 -9.86
C MET A 40 -1.44 -5.71 -10.22
N PHE A 41 -0.23 -5.22 -9.94
CA PHE A 41 0.27 -3.94 -10.44
C PHE A 41 0.36 -3.96 -11.98
N GLY A 42 0.01 -2.86 -12.63
CA GLY A 42 -0.04 -2.73 -14.10
C GLY A 42 -1.27 -3.38 -14.75
N ARG A 43 -2.17 -3.97 -13.96
CA ARG A 43 -3.44 -4.53 -14.45
C ARG A 43 -4.65 -4.05 -13.65
N HIS A 44 -4.58 -4.12 -12.32
CA HIS A 44 -5.69 -3.70 -11.45
C HIS A 44 -5.46 -2.33 -10.82
N PHE A 45 -4.19 -1.94 -10.63
CA PHE A 45 -3.78 -0.64 -10.15
C PHE A 45 -2.41 -0.27 -10.74
N GLU A 46 -2.08 1.01 -10.74
CA GLU A 46 -0.83 1.57 -11.24
C GLU A 46 -0.23 2.59 -10.26
N ALA A 47 0.97 3.10 -10.59
CA ALA A 47 1.75 3.96 -9.68
C ALA A 47 1.11 5.32 -9.41
N LYS A 48 0.20 5.79 -10.28
CA LYS A 48 -0.47 7.09 -10.17
C LYS A 48 -1.84 7.01 -9.52
N ASP A 49 -2.33 5.81 -9.22
CA ASP A 49 -3.63 5.65 -8.57
C ASP A 49 -3.58 6.19 -7.14
N PHE A 50 -4.65 6.88 -6.75
CA PHE A 50 -4.84 7.30 -5.37
C PHE A 50 -5.26 6.10 -4.52
N LEU A 51 -4.54 5.91 -3.42
CA LEU A 51 -4.91 4.96 -2.38
C LEU A 51 -5.65 5.69 -1.26
N ILE A 52 -6.70 5.06 -0.75
CA ILE A 52 -7.50 5.55 0.36
C ILE A 52 -7.65 4.44 1.41
N SER A 53 -7.74 4.82 2.69
CA SER A 53 -8.14 3.86 3.72
C SER A 53 -9.60 3.48 3.51
N LYS A 54 -9.90 2.19 3.69
CA LYS A 54 -11.27 1.70 3.75
C LYS A 54 -11.97 2.17 5.03
#